data_AF-A0A9E7KYU6-F1
#
_entry.id   AF-A0A9E7KYU6-F1
#
_cell.length_a   1.000
_cell.length_b   1.000
_cell.length_c   1.000
_cell.angle_alpha   90.00
_cell.angle_beta   90.00
_cell.angle_gamma   90.00
#
_symmetry.space_group_name_H-M   'P 1'
#
loop_
_entity.id
_entity.type
_entity.pdbx_description
1 polymer ?
#
loop_
_entity_poly.entity_id
_entity_poly.type
_entity_poly.pdbx_seq_one_letter_code
_entity_poly.pdbx_strand_id
1 'polypeptide(L)' 'MDFYCLLKEKAGYFFCLEDRALLCRQCDAAVHTATPYVSSHRRFLITGVRVPLQHYLTKDGNKIIG' A
#
# COMPACT_ATOMS: atom_id res chain seq x y z
N MET A 1 -18.63 -3.06 -1.73
CA MET A 1 -17.66 -2.14 -2.40
C MET A 1 -16.31 -2.76 -2.15
N ASP A 2 -16.05 -3.83 -2.90
CA ASP A 2 -15.10 -4.85 -2.51
C ASP A 2 -13.76 -4.53 -3.16
N PHE A 3 -12.92 -3.87 -2.36
CA PHE A 3 -11.57 -3.46 -2.70
C PHE A 3 -10.73 -4.71 -3.03
N TYR A 4 -10.35 -4.85 -4.30
CA TYR A 4 -9.62 -6.00 -4.83
C TYR A 4 -8.14 -5.97 -4.42
N CYS A 5 -7.86 -6.21 -3.14
CA CYS A 5 -6.56 -6.65 -2.66
C CYS A 5 -6.75 -7.65 -1.51
N LEU A 6 -7.41 -8.78 -1.80
CA LEU A 6 -7.58 -9.90 -0.85
C LEU A 6 -6.25 -10.60 -0.51
N LEU A 7 -5.17 -10.27 -1.23
CA LEU A 7 -3.82 -10.77 -0.93
C LEU A 7 -3.16 -9.93 0.17
N LYS A 8 -3.56 -10.25 1.41
CA LYS A 8 -2.72 -10.36 2.62
C LYS A 8 -1.95 -9.12 3.06
N GLU A 9 -2.37 -8.51 4.19
CA GLU A 9 -1.55 -7.78 5.18
C GLU A 9 -0.29 -7.05 4.66
N LYS A 10 -0.36 -6.42 3.48
CA LYS A 10 0.78 -5.76 2.82
C LYS A 10 0.40 -4.31 2.59
N ALA A 11 1.35 -3.43 2.83
CA ALA A 11 1.17 -2.01 2.55
C ALA A 11 0.84 -1.82 1.06
N GLY A 12 -0.24 -1.08 0.78
CA GLY A 12 -0.57 -0.57 -0.53
C GLY A 12 0.29 0.66 -0.83
N TYR A 13 0.79 0.76 -2.06
CA TYR A 13 1.66 1.86 -2.48
C TYR A 13 1.07 2.63 -3.67
N PHE A 14 0.12 2.03 -4.39
CA PHE A 14 -0.47 2.60 -5.60
C PHE A 14 -1.97 2.75 -5.43
N PHE A 15 -2.51 3.92 -5.75
CA PHE A 15 -3.94 4.15 -5.85
C PHE A 15 -4.35 4.24 -7.32
N CYS A 16 -5.23 3.35 -7.74
CA CYS A 16 -5.87 3.40 -9.06
C CYS A 16 -7.20 4.16 -8.95
N LEU A 17 -7.35 5.21 -9.75
CA LEU A 17 -8.53 6.07 -9.69
C LEU A 17 -9.76 5.42 -10.33
N GLU A 18 -9.59 4.74 -11.44
CA GLU A 18 -10.67 4.07 -12.18
C GLU A 18 -11.22 2.88 -11.39
N ASP A 19 -10.35 2.08 -10.76
CA ASP A 19 -10.74 0.93 -9.93
C ASP A 19 -11.08 1.32 -8.48
N ARG A 20 -10.79 2.56 -8.08
CA ARG A 20 -10.96 3.07 -6.71
C ARG A 20 -10.29 2.17 -5.67
N ALA A 21 -9.07 1.70 -5.97
CA ALA A 21 -8.40 0.66 -5.20
C ALA A 21 -6.97 1.05 -4.81
N LEU A 22 -6.57 0.65 -3.60
CA LEU A 22 -5.16 0.65 -3.15
C LEU A 22 -4.54 -0.71 -3.43
N LEU A 23 -3.40 -0.71 -4.11
CA LEU A 23 -2.73 -1.90 -4.60
C LEU A 23 -1.30 -1.97 -4.04
N CYS A 24 -0.88 -3.16 -3.63
CA CYS A 24 0.53 -3.44 -3.45
C CYS A 24 1.22 -3.55 -4.83
N ARG A 25 2.56 -3.55 -4.88
CA ARG A 25 3.31 -3.64 -6.14
C ARG A 25 2.90 -4.85 -7.01
N GLN A 26 2.65 -6.00 -6.37
CA GLN A 26 2.31 -7.24 -7.06
C GLN A 26 0.91 -7.16 -7.69
N CYS A 27 -0.06 -6.59 -6.95
CA CYS A 27 -1.41 -6.38 -7.45
C CYS A 27 -1.46 -5.29 -8.53
N ASP A 28 -0.68 -4.21 -8.39
CA ASP A 28 -0.58 -3.16 -9.42
C ASP A 28 -0.13 -3.75 -10.76
N ALA A 29 0.94 -4.55 -10.76
CA ALA A 29 1.42 -5.21 -11.97
C ALA A 29 0.37 -6.17 -12.55
N ALA A 30 -0.19 -7.06 -11.71
CA ALA A 30 -1.17 -8.05 -12.18
C ALA A 30 -2.42 -7.42 -12.82
N VAL A 31 -2.91 -6.31 -12.28
CA VAL A 31 -4.06 -5.58 -12.83
C VAL A 31 -3.65 -4.80 -14.06
N HIS A 32 -2.64 -3.92 -13.94
CA HIS A 32 -2.37 -2.92 -14.97
C HIS A 32 -1.51 -3.40 -16.14
N THR A 33 -1.02 -4.64 -16.14
CA THR A 33 -0.39 -5.26 -17.32
C THR A 33 -1.32 -6.21 -18.08
N ALA A 34 -2.55 -6.45 -17.60
CA ALA A 34 -3.44 -7.46 -18.19
C ALA A 34 -3.99 -7.04 -19.56
N THR A 35 -4.34 -5.76 -19.74
CA THR A 35 -4.85 -5.25 -21.03
C THR A 35 -4.43 -3.78 -21.25
N PRO A 36 -4.46 -3.27 -22.50
CA PRO A 36 -4.20 -1.86 -22.79
C PRO A 36 -5.17 -0.91 -22.08
N TYR A 37 -6.43 -1.35 -21.89
CA TYR A 37 -7.46 -0.57 -21.20
C TYR A 37 -7.04 -0.29 -19.75
N VAL A 38 -6.74 -1.33 -18.98
CA VAL A 38 -6.32 -1.17 -17.58
C VAL A 38 -4.93 -0.55 -17.47
N SER A 39 -4.02 -0.78 -18.42
CA SER A 39 -2.72 -0.09 -18.44
C SER A 39 -2.82 1.43 -18.55
N SER A 40 -3.96 1.95 -19.04
CA SER A 40 -4.24 3.38 -19.18
C SER A 40 -4.82 4.01 -17.91
N HIS A 41 -5.15 3.22 -16.89
CA HIS A 41 -5.65 3.72 -15.62
C HIS A 41 -4.66 4.70 -14.98
N ARG A 42 -5.21 5.71 -14.30
CA ARG A 42 -4.45 6.71 -13.58
C ARG A 42 -4.05 6.15 -12.23
N ARG A 43 -2.73 6.01 -12.07
CA ARG A 43 -2.09 5.45 -10.88
C ARG A 43 -1.34 6.54 -10.15
N PHE A 44 -1.57 6.64 -8.85
CA PHE A 44 -0.90 7.59 -7.98
C PHE A 44 -0.06 6.82 -6.96
N LEU A 45 1.19 7.25 -6.78
CA LEU A 45 2.02 6.74 -5.69
C LEU A 45 1.55 7.38 -4.39
N ILE A 46 1.22 6.57 -3.40
CA ILE A 46 0.81 7.04 -2.08
C ILE A 46 2.07 7.20 -1.23
N THR A 47 2.49 8.45 -1.01
CA THR A 47 3.57 8.79 -0.08
C THR A 47 2.99 9.11 1.30
N GLY A 48 3.63 8.64 2.37
CA GLY A 48 3.18 8.93 3.75
C GLY A 48 2.49 7.76 4.46
N VAL A 49 2.74 6.52 4.01
CA VAL A 49 2.40 5.33 4.81
C VAL A 49 3.12 5.43 6.15
N ARG A 50 2.36 5.74 7.21
CA ARG A 50 2.86 5.75 8.59
C ARG A 50 3.00 4.31 9.04
N VAL A 51 4.22 3.78 8.98
CA VAL A 51 4.57 2.60 9.76
C VAL A 51 4.64 3.02 11.23
N PRO A 52 4.13 2.22 12.18
CA PRO A 52 4.43 2.48 13.58
C PRO A 52 5.95 2.51 13.73
N LEU A 53 6.49 3.57 14.32
CA LEU A 53 7.84 3.52 14.83
C LEU A 53 7.83 2.39 15.87
N GLN A 54 8.48 1.26 15.55
CA GLN A 54 8.73 0.22 16.54
C GLN A 54 9.56 0.90 17.62
N HIS A 55 8.92 1.35 18.70
CA HIS A 55 9.63 1.59 19.94
C HIS A 55 10.16 0.22 20.35
N TYR A 56 11.44 -0.03 20.09
CA TYR A 56 12.17 -1.08 20.79
C TYR A 56 12.17 -0.67 22.27
N LEU A 57 11.14 -1.08 22.99
CA LEU A 57 11.18 -1.12 24.45
C LEU A 57 12.24 -2.18 24.78
N THR A 58 13.48 -1.75 24.98
CA THR A 58 14.39 -2.51 25.84
C THR A 58 13.66 -2.68 27.17
N LYS A 59 13.68 -3.89 27.73
CA LYS A 59 12.94 -4.27 28.94
C LYS A 59 13.27 -3.47 30.20
N ASP A 60 14.05 -2.40 30.09
CA ASP A 60 14.49 -1.54 31.18
C ASP A 60 14.19 -0.07 30.87
N GLY A 61 12.93 0.31 31.09
CA GLY A 61 12.57 1.55 31.78
C GLY A 61 13.09 2.93 31.33
N ASN A 62 13.58 3.16 30.11
CA ASN A 62 13.90 4.54 29.70
C ASN A 62 13.60 4.87 28.23
N LYS A 63 12.83 5.94 28.03
CA LYS A 63 12.19 6.36 26.78
C LYS A 63 12.91 7.57 26.17
N ILE A 64 13.40 7.42 24.94
CA ILE A 64 13.72 8.49 23.96
C ILE A 64 13.12 8.00 22.62
N ILE A 65 12.51 8.73 21.69
CA ILE A 65 12.37 10.13 21.28
C ILE A 65 11.08 10.19 20.41
N GLY A 66 10.52 11.38 20.20
CA GLY A 66 9.36 11.63 19.32
C GLY A 66 9.72 11.80 17.85
#